data_AF-A0A6N3F223-F1
#
_entry.id   AF-A0A6N3F223-F1
#
_cell.length_a   1.000
_cell.length_b   1.000
_cell.length_c   1.000
_cell.angle_alpha   90.00
_cell.angle_beta   90.00
_cell.angle_gamma   90.00
#
_symmetry.space_group_name_H-M   'P 1'
#
loop_
_entity.id
_entity.type
_entity.pdbx_description
1 polymer ?
#
loop_
_entity_poly.entity_id
_entity_poly.type
_entity_poly.pdbx_seq_one_letter_code
_entity_poly.pdbx_strand_id
1 'polypeptide(L)'
;MNTENNLKCNVCGKEADAVTSSILGGYSEATCPECRKHNRVNYRELVITFSCCGIRTLDDVNPAYKEVMKSTLEFFNKTEEELFKDIEEENRKELEYERSITYDDFD
;
A
#
# COMPACT_ATOMS: atom_id res chain seq x y z
N MET A 1 -1.40 -11.49 32.75
CA MET A 1 -0.38 -10.89 31.88
C MET A 1 -0.99 -9.63 31.28
N ASN A 2 -0.54 -8.45 31.71
CA ASN A 2 -0.85 -7.21 31.00
C ASN A 2 0.11 -7.14 29.81
N THR A 3 -0.35 -7.59 28.65
CA THR A 3 0.32 -7.32 27.38
C THR A 3 -0.14 -5.94 26.92
N GLU A 4 0.54 -4.88 27.36
CA GLU A 4 0.48 -3.60 26.66
C GLU A 4 1.16 -3.81 25.29
N ASN A 5 0.41 -4.39 24.35
CA ASN A 5 0.77 -4.43 22.96
C ASN A 5 0.69 -2.99 22.46
N ASN A 6 1.84 -2.31 22.42
CA ASN A 6 2.00 -1.01 21.76
C ASN A 6 1.93 -1.14 20.23
N LEU A 7 0.98 -1.91 19.72
CA LEU A 7 0.78 -2.13 18.31
C LEU A 7 0.32 -0.80 17.69
N LYS A 8 1.01 -0.35 16.65
CA LYS A 8 0.66 0.88 15.93
C LYS A 8 0.01 0.52 14.61
N CYS A 9 -1.03 1.26 14.27
CA CYS A 9 -1.72 1.14 13.00
C CYS A 9 -0.77 1.51 11.87
N ASN A 10 -0.57 0.60 10.91
CA ASN A 10 0.29 0.81 9.75
C ASN A 10 -0.18 1.95 8.84
N VAL A 11 -1.46 2.33 8.91
CA VAL A 11 -2.05 3.41 8.12
C VAL A 11 -1.86 4.78 8.79
N CYS A 12 -2.24 4.93 10.07
CA CYS A 12 -2.31 6.24 10.72
C CYS A 12 -1.36 6.43 11.92
N GLY A 13 -0.61 5.40 12.32
CA GLY A 13 0.31 5.44 13.45
C GLY A 13 -0.34 5.50 14.85
N LYS A 14 -1.68 5.55 14.95
CA LYS A 14 -2.41 5.44 16.23
C LYS A 14 -2.33 4.02 16.79
N GLU A 15 -2.80 3.80 18.01
CA GLU A 15 -2.90 2.46 18.59
C GLU A 15 -3.81 1.56 17.73
N ALA A 16 -3.30 0.37 17.43
CA ALA A 16 -4.02 -0.68 16.71
C ALA A 16 -4.58 -1.69 17.71
N ASP A 17 -5.77 -2.19 17.40
CA ASP A 17 -6.50 -3.17 18.22
C ASP A 17 -6.51 -4.57 17.58
N ALA A 18 -6.10 -4.68 16.31
CA ALA A 18 -6.06 -5.95 15.59
C ALA A 18 -4.98 -5.97 14.50
N VAL A 19 -4.53 -7.17 14.16
CA VAL A 19 -3.83 -7.46 12.90
C VAL A 19 -4.85 -8.08 11.95
N THR A 20 -5.01 -7.48 10.77
CA THR A 20 -6.01 -7.89 9.76
C THR A 20 -5.36 -8.06 8.41
N SER A 21 -5.87 -8.97 7.58
CA SER A 21 -5.48 -9.05 6.18
C SER A 21 -5.80 -7.74 5.45
N SER A 22 -4.91 -7.33 4.55
CA SER A 22 -5.15 -6.18 3.70
C SER A 22 -6.35 -6.42 2.78
N ILE A 23 -7.14 -5.38 2.56
CA ILE A 23 -8.20 -5.38 1.53
C ILE A 23 -7.63 -5.48 0.11
N LEU A 24 -6.36 -5.11 -0.09
CA LEU A 24 -5.62 -5.24 -1.35
C LEU A 24 -4.91 -6.60 -1.49
N GLY A 25 -5.00 -7.48 -0.49
CA GLY A 25 -4.59 -8.87 -0.61
C GLY A 25 -3.41 -9.27 0.30
N GLY A 26 -2.34 -9.79 -0.32
CA GLY A 26 -1.46 -10.87 0.19
C GLY A 26 -0.61 -10.65 1.46
N TYR A 27 -1.02 -9.79 2.40
CA TYR A 27 -0.31 -9.56 3.65
C TYR A 27 -1.26 -9.07 4.76
N SER A 28 -0.75 -9.06 5.98
CA SER A 28 -1.50 -8.60 7.16
C SER A 28 -0.87 -7.34 7.73
N GLU A 29 -1.70 -6.43 8.20
CA GLU A 29 -1.28 -5.18 8.83
C GLU A 29 -1.96 -4.99 10.18
N ALA A 30 -1.27 -4.32 11.10
CA ALA A 30 -1.89 -3.78 12.28
C ALA A 30 -2.78 -2.59 11.90
N THR A 31 -4.05 -2.66 12.26
CA THR A 31 -5.04 -1.64 11.91
C THR A 31 -5.80 -1.17 13.14
N CYS A 32 -6.25 0.08 13.13
CA CYS A 32 -7.19 0.60 14.12
C CYS A 32 -8.63 0.57 13.57
N PRO A 33 -9.66 0.66 14.44
CA PRO A 33 -11.06 0.62 14.02
C PRO A 33 -11.42 1.67 12.98
N GLU A 34 -10.87 2.88 13.11
CA GLU A 34 -11.15 4.00 12.20
C GLU A 34 -10.63 3.73 10.78
N CYS A 35 -9.39 3.26 10.64
CA CYS A 35 -8.83 2.95 9.32
C CYS A 35 -9.58 1.78 8.65
N ARG A 36 -9.97 0.74 9.42
CA ARG A 36 -10.77 -0.38 8.89
C ARG A 36 -12.15 0.08 8.45
N LYS A 37 -12.84 0.89 9.25
CA LYS A 37 -14.20 1.40 8.95
C LYS A 37 -14.22 2.21 7.65
N HIS A 38 -13.14 2.91 7.34
CA HIS A 38 -13.01 3.71 6.13
C HIS A 38 -12.31 2.98 4.98
N ASN A 39 -12.02 1.68 5.09
CA ASN A 39 -11.29 0.90 4.08
C ASN A 39 -9.98 1.57 3.65
N ARG A 40 -9.26 2.19 4.59
CA ARG A 40 -7.97 2.83 4.30
C ARG A 40 -6.86 1.80 4.39
N VAL A 41 -5.93 1.90 3.45
CA VAL A 41 -4.69 1.13 3.44
C VAL A 41 -3.50 2.06 3.65
N ASN A 42 -2.31 1.49 3.86
CA ASN A 42 -1.10 2.27 3.80
C ASN A 42 -0.93 2.87 2.39
N TYR A 43 -0.45 4.11 2.25
CA TYR A 43 -0.23 4.68 0.92
C TYR A 43 0.85 3.93 0.13
N ARG A 44 1.93 3.51 0.80
CA ARG A 44 3.00 2.75 0.13
C ARG A 44 2.52 1.39 -0.36
N GLU A 45 1.64 0.77 0.41
CA GLU A 45 0.90 -0.43 0.01
C GLU A 45 0.18 -0.23 -1.32
N LEU A 46 -0.63 0.83 -1.41
CA LEU A 46 -1.41 1.14 -2.61
C LEU A 46 -0.51 1.29 -3.84
N VAL A 47 0.62 2.02 -3.69
CA VAL A 47 1.61 2.22 -4.76
C VAL A 47 2.23 0.90 -5.21
N ILE A 48 2.72 0.06 -4.27
CA ILE A 48 3.37 -1.21 -4.61
C ILE A 48 2.36 -2.16 -5.29
N THR A 49 1.17 -2.33 -4.72
CA THR A 49 0.16 -3.22 -5.29
C THR A 49 -0.20 -2.78 -6.72
N PHE A 50 -0.43 -1.48 -6.94
CA PHE A 50 -0.80 -0.99 -8.27
C PHE A 50 0.36 -1.12 -9.27
N SER A 51 1.60 -0.89 -8.81
CA SER A 51 2.81 -1.15 -9.60
C SER A 51 2.90 -2.62 -10.05
N CYS A 52 2.83 -3.57 -9.10
CA CYS A 52 2.89 -5.00 -9.38
C CYS A 52 1.74 -5.50 -10.28
N CYS A 53 0.56 -4.90 -10.17
CA CYS A 53 -0.60 -5.25 -11.00
C CYS A 53 -0.60 -4.56 -12.37
N GLY A 54 0.42 -3.74 -12.70
CA GLY A 54 0.51 -3.06 -13.99
C GLY A 54 -0.55 -1.97 -14.19
N ILE A 55 -1.09 -1.41 -13.12
CA ILE A 55 -2.08 -0.32 -13.17
C ILE A 55 -1.39 0.96 -13.63
N ARG A 56 -1.85 1.57 -14.73
CA ARG A 56 -1.27 2.80 -15.29
C ARG A 56 -2.23 3.97 -15.26
N THR A 57 -3.52 3.70 -15.19
CA THR A 57 -4.60 4.68 -15.20
C THR A 57 -5.76 4.24 -14.30
N LEU A 58 -6.72 5.15 -14.07
CA LEU A 58 -7.94 4.83 -13.31
C LEU A 58 -8.85 3.80 -14.01
N ASP A 59 -8.72 3.63 -15.31
CA ASP A 59 -9.48 2.67 -16.09
C ASP A 59 -8.98 1.24 -15.84
N ASP A 60 -7.72 1.09 -15.46
CA ASP A 60 -7.12 -0.19 -15.09
C ASP A 60 -7.55 -0.65 -13.69
N VAL A 61 -7.96 0.28 -12.83
CA VAL A 61 -8.34 -0.02 -11.43
C VAL A 61 -9.69 -0.74 -11.40
N ASN A 62 -9.68 -1.97 -10.86
CA ASN A 62 -10.92 -2.72 -10.62
C ASN A 62 -11.91 -1.84 -9.81
N PRO A 63 -13.18 -1.70 -10.26
CA PRO A 63 -14.18 -0.88 -9.58
C PRO A 63 -14.31 -1.15 -8.08
N ALA A 64 -14.11 -2.40 -7.64
CA ALA A 64 -14.15 -2.78 -6.23
C ALA A 64 -13.08 -2.09 -5.36
N TYR A 65 -11.95 -1.66 -5.95
CA TYR A 65 -10.85 -1.01 -5.24
C TYR A 65 -10.79 0.51 -5.43
N LYS A 66 -11.65 1.10 -6.27
CA LYS A 66 -11.67 2.56 -6.48
C LYS A 66 -11.98 3.33 -5.19
N GLU A 67 -12.87 2.80 -4.35
CA GLU A 67 -13.23 3.44 -3.08
C GLU A 67 -12.11 3.32 -2.03
N VAL A 68 -11.37 2.21 -2.02
CA VAL A 68 -10.15 2.04 -1.19
C VAL A 68 -9.09 3.07 -1.59
N MET A 69 -8.83 3.18 -2.89
CA MET A 69 -7.89 4.15 -3.45
C MET A 69 -8.29 5.57 -3.04
N LYS A 70 -9.52 6.00 -3.32
CA LYS A 70 -10.01 7.35 -2.97
C LYS A 70 -9.89 7.64 -1.47
N SER A 71 -10.36 6.73 -0.61
CA SER A 71 -10.31 6.96 0.85
C SER A 71 -8.88 7.06 1.38
N THR A 72 -7.97 6.29 0.79
CA THR A 72 -6.54 6.34 1.13
C THR A 72 -5.92 7.65 0.65
N LEU A 73 -6.17 8.06 -0.60
CA LEU A 73 -5.67 9.32 -1.15
C LEU A 73 -6.16 10.54 -0.36
N GLU A 74 -7.45 10.57 -0.03
CA GLU A 74 -8.03 11.62 0.82
C GLU A 74 -7.34 11.69 2.18
N PHE A 75 -7.13 10.54 2.83
CA PHE A 75 -6.50 10.48 4.15
C PHE A 75 -5.05 10.98 4.15
N PHE A 76 -4.28 10.63 3.12
CA PHE A 76 -2.88 11.07 2.97
C PHE A 76 -2.73 12.43 2.28
N ASN A 77 -3.84 13.10 1.94
CA ASN A 77 -3.87 14.34 1.18
C ASN A 77 -3.06 14.25 -0.12
N LYS A 78 -3.34 13.18 -0.89
CA LYS A 78 -2.70 12.85 -2.16
C LYS A 78 -3.70 12.94 -3.31
N THR A 79 -3.20 13.32 -4.48
CA THR A 79 -3.96 13.33 -5.73
C THR A 79 -3.76 12.04 -6.51
N GLU A 80 -4.66 11.76 -7.46
CA GLU A 80 -4.49 10.64 -8.41
C GLU A 80 -3.23 10.83 -9.27
N GLU A 81 -2.91 12.07 -9.67
CA GLU A 81 -1.69 12.39 -10.41
C GLU A 81 -0.43 12.03 -9.61
N GLU A 82 -0.39 12.38 -8.32
CA GLU A 82 0.72 11.98 -7.44
C GLU A 82 0.81 10.45 -7.30
N LEU A 83 -0.33 9.76 -7.17
CA LEU A 83 -0.35 8.30 -7.11
C LEU A 83 0.30 7.68 -8.35
N PHE A 84 -0.12 8.08 -9.55
CA PHE A 84 0.42 7.50 -10.78
C PHE A 84 1.89 7.87 -11.01
N LYS A 85 2.31 9.06 -10.59
CA LYS A 85 3.73 9.44 -10.58
C LYS A 85 4.55 8.56 -9.63
N ASP A 86 4.04 8.27 -8.44
CA ASP A 86 4.71 7.40 -7.47
C ASP A 86 4.75 5.94 -7.96
N ILE A 87 3.71 5.46 -8.66
CA ILE A 87 3.70 4.14 -9.32
C ILE A 87 4.74 4.07 -10.44
N GLU A 88 4.84 5.09 -11.29
CA GLU A 88 5.86 5.15 -12.35
C GLU A 88 7.27 5.12 -11.77
N GLU A 89 7.50 5.89 -10.70
CA GLU A 89 8.77 5.91 -9.99
C GLU A 89 9.11 4.56 -9.34
N GLU A 90 8.13 3.85 -8.78
CA GLU A 90 8.34 2.50 -8.22
C GLU A 90 8.72 1.50 -9.33
N ASN A 91 8.02 1.53 -10.46
CA ASN A 91 8.35 0.70 -11.62
C ASN A 91 9.77 1.00 -12.15
N ARG A 92 10.17 2.28 -12.17
CA ARG A 92 11.53 2.68 -12.59
C ARG A 92 12.61 2.10 -11.67
N LYS A 93 12.39 2.15 -10.35
CA LYS A 93 13.32 1.57 -9.36
C LYS A 93 13.47 0.06 -9.52
N GLU A 94 12.36 -0.64 -9.76
CA GLU A 94 12.39 -2.09 -9.98
C GLU A 94 13.21 -2.43 -11.22
N LEU A 95 12.98 -1.74 -12.34
CA LEU A 95 13.76 -1.92 -13.57
C LEU A 95 15.25 -1.62 -13.39
N GLU A 96 15.59 -0.61 -12.58
CA GLU A 96 16.98 -0.30 -12.25
C GLU A 96 17.62 -1.38 -11.38
N TYR A 97 16.87 -1.90 -10.39
CA TYR A 97 17.30 -2.99 -9.55
C TYR A 97 17.53 -4.26 -10.37
N GLU A 98 16.57 -4.68 -11.20
CA GLU A 98 16.68 -5.84 -12.08
C GLU A 98 17.90 -5.74 -13.02
N ARG A 99 18.17 -4.54 -13.55
CA ARG A 99 19.35 -4.28 -14.40
C ARG A 99 20.67 -4.28 -13.64
N SER A 100 20.65 -4.09 -12.32
CA SER A 100 21.84 -4.10 -11.48
C SER A 100 22.27 -5.50 -11.04
N ILE A 101 21.35 -6.48 -11.10
CA ILE A 101 21.63 -7.88 -10.76
C ILE A 101 22.54 -8.46 -11.84
N THR A 102 23.76 -8.87 -11.47
CA THR A 102 24.66 -9.63 -12.34
C THR A 102 24.54 -11.12 -12.01
N TYR A 103 24.81 -11.99 -12.99
CA TYR A 103 24.77 -13.45 -12.78
C TYR A 103 25.82 -13.95 -11.77
N ASP A 104 26.78 -13.11 -11.40
CA ASP A 104 27.84 -13.42 -10.43
C ASP A 104 27.36 -13.36 -8.96
N ASP A 105 26.13 -12.87 -8.70
CA ASP A 105 25.55 -12.75 -7.34
C ASP A 105 24.86 -14.05 -6.86
N PHE A 106 24.88 -15.13 -7.65
CA PHE A 106 24.19 -16.39 -7.37
C PHE A 106 25.12 -17.62 -7.22
N ASP A 107 26.44 -17.42 -7.10
CA ASP A 107 27.44 -18.47 -6.85
C ASP A 107 27.56 -18.88 -5.36
#